data_AF-A0AAD2GUY5-F1
#
_entry.id   AF-A0AAD2GUY5-F1
#
_cell.length_a   1.000
_cell.length_b   1.000
_cell.length_c   1.000
_cell.angle_alpha   90.00
_cell.angle_beta   90.00
_cell.angle_gamma   90.00
#
_symmetry.space_group_name_H-M   'P 1'
#
loop_
_entity.id
_entity.type
_entity.pdbx_description
1 polymer ?
#
loop_
_entity_poly.entity_id
_entity_poly.type
_entity_poly.pdbx_seq_one_letter_code
_entity_poly.pdbx_strand_id
1 'polypeptide(L)'
;MYMAPPFLAYIAADRNNATLLKEVYEQCGLYRAVLKPPAVQNWQHIIGPQSADLGLWSTGNAWAAAGMTRVLATIIKAPVAKNADWRSGAIADLTTWIQEIVDGAMSQSTDNNLLRNYLNDTTGDGHGYGEISGTSMLAAVTYRMAVLSKATFGAKYIAWAEGVRKTMASHISSNGTAAPAVNPLNWGDTVPFTAGSPEGNNFVVLMYAAWRDCVKVGTCSK
;
A
#
# COMPACT_ATOMS: atom_id res chain seq x y z
N MET A 1 1.53 10.04 0.99
CA MET A 1 2.12 9.36 -0.18
C MET A 1 1.10 8.99 -1.27
N TYR A 2 -0.12 8.53 -0.96
CA TYR A 2 -1.08 8.09 -2.00
C TYR A 2 -1.72 9.24 -2.80
N MET A 3 -1.90 10.41 -2.18
CA MET A 3 -2.71 11.48 -2.77
C MET A 3 -1.93 12.32 -3.80
N ALA A 4 -0.86 13.01 -3.38
CA ALA A 4 -0.15 13.97 -4.24
C ALA A 4 0.93 13.35 -5.16
N PRO A 5 1.84 12.47 -4.69
CA PRO A 5 2.92 11.93 -5.53
C PRO A 5 2.44 11.24 -6.82
N PRO A 6 1.42 10.35 -6.81
CA PRO A 6 0.94 9.74 -8.06
C PRO A 6 0.35 10.76 -9.04
N PHE A 7 -0.34 11.80 -8.53
CA PHE A 7 -0.87 12.87 -9.35
C PHE A 7 0.25 13.68 -10.01
N LEU A 8 1.27 14.08 -9.24
CA LEU A 8 2.42 14.82 -9.76
C LEU A 8 3.24 13.99 -10.75
N ALA A 9 3.40 12.68 -10.51
CA ALA A 9 4.04 11.78 -11.46
C ALA A 9 3.29 11.74 -12.80
N TYR A 10 1.95 11.66 -12.75
CA TYR A 10 1.12 11.72 -13.95
C TYR A 10 1.30 13.05 -14.70
N ILE A 11 1.24 14.19 -14.00
CA ILE A 11 1.46 15.51 -14.59
C ILE A 11 2.86 15.63 -15.22
N ALA A 12 3.88 15.06 -14.58
CA ALA A 12 5.23 15.04 -15.11
C ALA A 12 5.33 14.24 -16.42
N ALA A 13 4.64 13.08 -16.50
CA ALA A 13 4.57 12.28 -17.71
C ALA A 13 3.81 13.00 -18.83
N ASP A 14 2.63 13.55 -18.53
CA ASP A 14 1.77 14.28 -19.47
C ASP A 14 2.49 15.51 -20.07
N ARG A 15 3.23 16.25 -19.24
CA ARG A 15 3.96 17.46 -19.65
C ARG A 15 5.39 17.19 -20.14
N ASN A 16 5.78 15.92 -20.30
CA ASN A 16 7.13 15.53 -20.67
C ASN A 16 8.23 16.20 -19.81
N ASN A 17 8.00 16.30 -18.50
CA ASN A 17 8.89 16.95 -17.54
C ASN A 17 9.66 15.92 -16.69
N ALA A 18 10.86 15.55 -17.14
CA ALA A 18 11.70 14.56 -16.45
C ALA A 18 12.16 15.04 -15.06
N THR A 19 12.43 16.34 -14.91
CA THR A 19 12.86 16.93 -13.64
C THR A 19 11.78 16.83 -12.58
N LEU A 20 10.52 17.15 -12.94
CA LEU A 20 9.39 16.98 -12.01
C LEU A 20 9.19 15.52 -11.63
N LEU A 21 9.34 14.59 -12.58
CA LEU A 21 9.20 13.16 -12.27
C LEU A 21 10.31 12.68 -11.30
N LYS A 22 11.53 13.19 -11.46
CA LYS A 22 12.64 12.95 -10.53
C LYS A 22 12.32 13.47 -9.14
N GLU A 23 11.85 14.72 -9.03
CA GLU A 23 11.46 15.34 -7.76
C GLU A 23 10.40 14.49 -7.04
N VAL A 24 9.38 14.01 -7.76
CA VAL A 24 8.35 13.13 -7.17
C VAL A 24 8.94 11.85 -6.60
N TYR A 25 9.91 11.24 -7.28
CA TYR A 25 10.64 10.09 -6.76
C TYR A 25 11.47 10.46 -5.51
N GLU A 26 12.21 11.56 -5.54
CA GLU A 26 13.05 12.02 -4.42
C GLU A 26 12.19 12.30 -3.18
N GLN A 27 11.01 12.90 -3.35
CA GLN A 27 10.03 13.09 -2.28
C GLN A 27 9.58 11.76 -1.65
N CYS A 28 9.44 10.68 -2.42
CA CYS A 28 9.14 9.36 -1.84
C CYS A 28 10.24 8.91 -0.87
N GLY A 29 11.51 9.12 -1.23
CA GLY A 29 12.66 8.83 -0.39
C GLY A 29 12.74 9.70 0.86
N LEU A 30 12.41 11.00 0.75
CA LEU A 30 12.39 11.91 1.89
C LEU A 30 11.30 11.55 2.92
N TYR A 31 10.10 11.18 2.47
CA TYR A 31 9.06 10.66 3.37
C TYR A 31 9.53 9.39 4.08
N ARG A 32 10.13 8.45 3.35
CA ARG A 32 10.69 7.23 3.95
C ARG A 32 11.75 7.54 5.00
N ALA A 33 12.66 8.47 4.72
CA ALA A 33 13.77 8.83 5.61
C ALA A 33 13.29 9.37 6.97
N VAL A 34 12.12 10.02 6.99
CA VAL A 34 11.49 10.50 8.21
C VAL A 34 10.65 9.41 8.86
N LEU A 35 9.76 8.76 8.11
CA LEU A 35 8.70 7.92 8.67
C LEU A 35 9.12 6.47 8.96
N LYS A 36 10.18 5.95 8.34
CA LYS A 36 10.65 4.58 8.58
C LYS A 36 11.66 4.55 9.72
N PRO A 37 11.35 3.97 10.88
CA PRO A 37 12.32 3.85 11.97
C PRO A 37 13.36 2.76 11.63
N PRO A 38 14.59 2.82 12.18
CA PRO A 38 15.67 1.91 11.77
C PRO A 38 15.39 0.41 11.96
N ALA A 39 14.68 0.04 13.03
CA ALA A 39 14.45 -1.35 13.42
C ALA A 39 13.17 -1.97 12.84
N VAL A 40 12.34 -1.19 12.15
CA VAL A 40 11.03 -1.64 11.65
C VAL A 40 10.92 -1.37 10.16
N GLN A 41 10.27 -2.29 9.44
CA GLN A 41 10.08 -2.16 8.01
C GLN A 41 8.93 -1.20 7.65
N ASN A 42 7.84 -1.24 8.41
CA ASN A 42 6.70 -0.36 8.26
C ASN A 42 6.99 1.07 8.75
N TRP A 43 6.28 2.02 8.15
CA TRP A 43 6.41 3.44 8.45
C TRP A 43 5.49 3.80 9.61
N GLN A 44 5.96 4.73 10.44
CA GLN A 44 5.14 5.42 11.43
C GLN A 44 4.14 6.33 10.72
N HIS A 45 2.99 6.54 11.34
CA HIS A 45 1.88 7.26 10.71
C HIS A 45 2.18 8.76 10.52
N ILE A 46 2.45 9.49 11.62
CA ILE A 46 2.65 10.94 11.62
C ILE A 46 3.79 11.29 12.58
N ILE A 47 4.89 11.84 12.04
CA ILE A 47 5.98 12.40 12.82
C ILE A 47 5.95 13.92 12.68
N GLY A 48 5.78 14.62 13.80
CA GLY A 48 5.71 16.07 13.85
C GLY A 48 4.91 16.54 15.07
N PRO A 49 4.88 17.85 15.36
CA PRO A 49 4.20 18.38 16.53
C PRO A 49 2.66 18.36 16.43
N GLN A 50 2.11 18.30 15.22
CA GLN A 50 0.67 18.30 14.98
C GLN A 50 0.17 16.87 14.76
N SER A 51 -0.77 16.44 15.59
CA SER A 51 -1.45 15.14 15.43
C SER A 51 -0.50 13.94 15.39
N ALA A 52 0.59 14.00 16.17
CA ALA A 52 1.63 12.99 16.21
C ALA A 52 1.05 11.59 16.47
N ASP A 53 1.45 10.62 15.65
CA ASP A 53 1.10 9.22 15.82
C ASP A 53 2.28 8.37 15.34
N LEU A 54 2.98 7.78 16.29
CA LEU A 54 4.15 6.95 16.04
C LEU A 54 3.81 5.49 15.74
N GLY A 55 2.51 5.15 15.76
CA GLY A 55 2.04 3.79 15.50
C GLY A 55 2.22 3.37 14.04
N LEU A 56 2.33 2.06 13.84
CA LEU A 56 2.44 1.44 12.53
C LEU A 56 1.04 1.23 11.93
N TRP A 57 0.39 2.34 11.58
CA TRP A 57 -0.97 2.31 11.08
C TRP A 57 -1.04 1.61 9.71
N SER A 58 -1.87 0.57 9.62
CA SER A 58 -1.98 -0.33 8.46
C SER A 58 -2.43 0.42 7.20
N THR A 59 -3.49 1.23 7.32
CA THR A 59 -3.99 2.02 6.18
C THR A 59 -2.96 3.06 5.72
N GLY A 60 -2.25 3.72 6.64
CA GLY A 60 -1.18 4.67 6.30
C GLY A 60 -0.03 4.00 5.54
N ASN A 61 0.39 2.82 5.96
CA ASN A 61 1.39 2.00 5.26
C ASN A 61 0.89 1.57 3.87
N ALA A 62 -0.38 1.20 3.76
CA ALA A 62 -0.99 0.84 2.48
C ALA A 62 -1.02 2.03 1.50
N TRP A 63 -1.34 3.23 1.97
CA TRP A 63 -1.24 4.47 1.18
C TRP A 63 0.21 4.75 0.75
N ALA A 64 1.19 4.53 1.63
CA ALA A 64 2.62 4.65 1.31
C ALA A 64 3.01 3.75 0.14
N ALA A 65 2.77 2.44 0.28
CA ALA A 65 3.12 1.46 -0.72
C ALA A 65 2.36 1.65 -2.04
N ALA A 66 1.05 1.91 -1.99
CA ALA A 66 0.23 2.11 -3.19
C ALA A 66 0.58 3.40 -3.94
N GLY A 67 0.97 4.46 -3.22
CA GLY A 67 1.41 5.72 -3.83
C GLY A 67 2.73 5.52 -4.58
N MET A 68 3.72 4.92 -3.91
CA MET A 68 5.00 4.59 -4.52
C MET A 68 4.84 3.62 -5.70
N THR A 69 3.93 2.64 -5.63
CA THR A 69 3.65 1.72 -6.74
C THR A 69 3.19 2.45 -8.00
N ARG A 70 2.34 3.49 -7.85
CA ARG A 70 1.89 4.31 -8.98
C ARG A 70 3.03 5.17 -9.55
N VAL A 71 3.85 5.78 -8.69
CA VAL A 71 5.05 6.55 -9.12
C VAL A 71 6.01 5.64 -9.89
N LEU A 72 6.29 4.44 -9.35
CA LEU A 72 7.12 3.42 -9.99
C LEU A 72 6.56 3.03 -11.37
N ALA A 73 5.26 2.75 -11.47
CA ALA A 73 4.63 2.41 -12.74
C ALA A 73 4.82 3.53 -13.78
N THR A 74 4.67 4.80 -13.38
CA THR A 74 4.91 5.94 -14.25
C THR A 74 6.38 6.01 -14.70
N ILE A 75 7.35 5.87 -13.80
CA ILE A 75 8.78 5.88 -14.15
C ILE A 75 9.15 4.73 -15.10
N ILE A 76 8.54 3.55 -14.91
CA ILE A 76 8.77 2.39 -15.78
C ILE A 76 8.22 2.66 -17.19
N LYS A 77 7.02 3.23 -17.30
CA LYS A 77 6.23 3.24 -18.54
C LYS A 77 6.29 4.55 -19.33
N ALA A 78 6.48 5.70 -18.68
CA ALA A 78 6.44 6.99 -19.34
C ALA A 78 7.70 7.25 -20.19
N PRO A 79 7.57 7.68 -21.46
CA PRO A 79 8.71 7.96 -22.33
C PRO A 79 9.68 9.01 -21.76
N VAL A 80 9.17 9.99 -21.01
CA VAL A 80 9.94 11.09 -20.41
C VAL A 80 11.09 10.60 -19.52
N ALA A 81 10.96 9.43 -18.89
CA ALA A 81 11.98 8.88 -18.01
C ALA A 81 12.99 7.98 -18.74
N LYS A 82 12.69 7.54 -19.97
CA LYS A 82 13.35 6.38 -20.62
C LYS A 82 14.88 6.46 -20.65
N ASN A 83 15.43 7.66 -20.87
CA ASN A 83 16.87 7.90 -20.99
C ASN A 83 17.45 8.69 -19.81
N ALA A 84 16.69 8.88 -18.74
CA ALA A 84 17.16 9.58 -17.56
C ALA A 84 18.18 8.72 -16.79
N ASP A 85 19.29 9.32 -16.38
CA ASP A 85 20.37 8.67 -15.64
C ASP A 85 19.92 8.13 -14.27
N TRP A 86 19.03 8.86 -13.59
CA TRP A 86 18.46 8.49 -12.29
C TRP A 86 17.44 7.34 -12.35
N ARG A 87 16.93 6.99 -13.54
CA ARG A 87 15.77 6.08 -13.68
C ARG A 87 16.01 4.71 -13.07
N SER A 88 17.17 4.11 -13.33
CA SER A 88 17.47 2.77 -12.83
C SER A 88 17.56 2.73 -11.31
N GLY A 89 18.16 3.76 -10.69
CA GLY A 89 18.20 3.92 -9.24
C GLY A 89 16.79 4.07 -8.66
N ALA A 90 15.97 4.97 -9.22
CA ALA A 90 14.61 5.19 -8.77
C ALA A 90 13.72 3.93 -8.84
N ILE A 91 13.89 3.09 -9.88
CA ILE A 91 13.18 1.81 -9.98
C ILE A 91 13.60 0.85 -8.87
N ALA A 92 14.90 0.71 -8.60
CA ALA A 92 15.43 -0.16 -7.55
C ALA A 92 14.99 0.31 -6.16
N ASP A 93 15.10 1.60 -5.90
CA ASP A 93 14.74 2.24 -4.65
C ASP A 93 13.25 2.08 -4.34
N LEU A 94 12.37 2.51 -5.26
CA LEU A 94 10.93 2.38 -5.07
C LEU A 94 10.49 0.92 -4.90
N THR A 95 11.08 0.00 -5.68
CA THR A 95 10.80 -1.43 -5.54
C THR A 95 11.17 -1.93 -4.13
N THR A 96 12.34 -1.52 -3.63
CA THR A 96 12.84 -1.89 -2.30
C THR A 96 11.95 -1.31 -1.21
N TRP A 97 11.59 -0.02 -1.28
CA TRP A 97 10.79 0.64 -0.25
C TRP A 97 9.35 0.10 -0.19
N ILE A 98 8.77 -0.28 -1.33
CA ILE A 98 7.47 -0.96 -1.37
C ILE A 98 7.60 -2.37 -0.77
N GLN A 99 8.67 -3.09 -1.09
CA GLN A 99 8.93 -4.42 -0.55
C GLN A 99 9.06 -4.40 0.98
N GLU A 100 9.77 -3.42 1.55
CA GLU A 100 9.89 -3.25 2.99
C GLU A 100 8.51 -3.17 3.66
N ILE A 101 7.61 -2.32 3.15
CA ILE A 101 6.26 -2.16 3.73
C ILE A 101 5.47 -3.47 3.67
N VAL A 102 5.52 -4.17 2.52
CA VAL A 102 4.79 -5.44 2.33
C VAL A 102 5.39 -6.54 3.21
N ASP A 103 6.71 -6.70 3.26
CA ASP A 103 7.38 -7.67 4.14
C ASP A 103 7.06 -7.39 5.61
N GLY A 104 7.08 -6.12 6.00
CA GLY A 104 6.72 -5.68 7.34
C GLY A 104 5.30 -6.10 7.70
N ALA A 105 4.32 -5.85 6.82
CA ALA A 105 2.93 -6.27 7.03
C ALA A 105 2.76 -7.79 7.05
N MET A 106 3.42 -8.52 6.15
CA MET A 106 3.40 -9.98 6.09
C MET A 106 3.96 -10.65 7.35
N SER A 107 4.84 -9.96 8.08
CA SER A 107 5.45 -10.47 9.31
C SER A 107 4.57 -10.32 10.56
N GLN A 108 3.45 -9.58 10.47
CA GLN A 108 2.60 -9.29 11.61
C GLN A 108 1.55 -10.36 11.86
N SER A 109 1.09 -10.43 13.10
CA SER A 109 -0.09 -11.22 13.46
C SER A 109 -1.34 -10.64 12.79
N THR A 110 -2.33 -11.50 12.55
CA THR A 110 -3.64 -11.09 12.03
C THR A 110 -4.70 -11.18 13.13
N ASP A 111 -5.84 -10.55 12.86
CA ASP A 111 -7.09 -10.72 13.60
C ASP A 111 -8.19 -11.02 12.59
N ASN A 112 -8.88 -12.15 12.75
CA ASN A 112 -9.83 -12.68 11.76
C ASN A 112 -9.28 -12.74 10.32
N ASN A 113 -7.99 -13.13 10.20
CA ASN A 113 -7.22 -13.19 8.96
C ASN A 113 -7.03 -11.84 8.23
N LEU A 114 -7.31 -10.72 8.90
CA LEU A 114 -7.01 -9.37 8.44
C LEU A 114 -5.76 -8.83 9.15
N LEU A 115 -5.01 -7.94 8.49
CA LEU A 115 -4.00 -7.14 9.17
C LEU A 115 -4.70 -6.27 10.22
N ARG A 116 -4.00 -6.02 11.32
CA ARG A 116 -4.49 -5.19 12.41
C ARG A 116 -4.38 -3.71 12.04
N ASN A 117 -5.32 -2.89 12.52
CA ASN A 117 -5.34 -1.44 12.31
C ASN A 117 -4.01 -0.78 12.69
N TYR A 118 -3.52 -1.02 13.91
CA TYR A 118 -2.11 -0.86 14.22
C TYR A 118 -1.42 -2.21 14.11
N LEU A 119 -0.51 -2.30 13.13
CA LEU A 119 0.03 -3.55 12.61
C LEU A 119 0.64 -4.47 13.69
N ASN A 120 1.33 -3.88 14.66
CA ASN A 120 2.04 -4.58 15.72
C ASN A 120 1.28 -4.62 17.06
N ASP A 121 0.06 -4.11 17.11
CA ASP A 121 -0.68 -4.00 18.37
C ASP A 121 -1.51 -5.26 18.65
N THR A 122 -1.17 -5.94 19.74
CA THR A 122 -1.86 -7.16 20.21
C THR A 122 -2.32 -7.01 21.67
N THR A 123 -2.29 -5.80 22.20
CA THR A 123 -2.46 -5.53 23.64
C THR A 123 -3.90 -5.74 24.14
N GLY A 124 -4.89 -5.70 23.24
CA GLY A 124 -6.30 -5.84 23.57
C GLY A 124 -6.97 -4.54 24.05
N ASP A 125 -6.30 -3.39 23.91
CA ASP A 125 -6.82 -2.07 24.23
C ASP A 125 -7.86 -1.53 23.21
N GLY A 126 -8.06 -2.27 22.11
CA GLY A 126 -9.00 -1.95 21.05
C GLY A 126 -8.38 -1.24 19.84
N HIS A 127 -7.09 -0.91 19.84
CA HIS A 127 -6.44 -0.28 18.68
C HIS A 127 -6.01 -1.29 17.60
N GLY A 128 -5.74 -2.54 18.00
CA GLY A 128 -5.24 -3.61 17.14
C GLY A 128 -6.29 -4.52 16.48
N TYR A 129 -7.54 -4.08 16.25
CA TYR A 129 -8.53 -4.93 15.56
C TYR A 129 -8.17 -5.17 14.08
N GLY A 130 -8.56 -6.32 13.54
CA GLY A 130 -8.38 -6.64 12.12
C GLY A 130 -9.21 -5.72 11.23
N GLU A 131 -8.65 -5.19 10.14
CA GLU A 131 -9.33 -4.19 9.31
C GLU A 131 -9.14 -4.41 7.80
N ILE A 132 -10.16 -4.07 7.00
CA ILE A 132 -10.20 -4.38 5.56
C ILE A 132 -9.45 -3.39 4.67
N SER A 133 -9.27 -2.14 5.08
CA SER A 133 -8.71 -1.06 4.27
C SER A 133 -7.24 -1.32 3.95
N GLY A 134 -6.37 -1.35 4.96
CA GLY A 134 -4.94 -1.57 4.75
C GLY A 134 -4.65 -2.98 4.24
N THR A 135 -5.39 -3.99 4.76
CA THR A 135 -5.30 -5.38 4.30
C THR A 135 -5.53 -5.52 2.80
N SER A 136 -6.67 -5.03 2.29
CA SER A 136 -7.00 -5.17 0.87
C SER A 136 -6.08 -4.34 -0.03
N MET A 137 -5.72 -3.13 0.39
CA MET A 137 -4.84 -2.26 -0.40
C MET A 137 -3.40 -2.81 -0.48
N LEU A 138 -2.86 -3.40 0.60
CA LEU A 138 -1.53 -4.04 0.54
C LEU A 138 -1.52 -5.30 -0.33
N ALA A 139 -2.62 -6.07 -0.35
CA ALA A 139 -2.79 -7.15 -1.32
C ALA A 139 -2.87 -6.60 -2.75
N ALA A 140 -3.58 -5.49 -2.98
CA ALA A 140 -3.62 -4.82 -4.28
C ALA A 140 -2.23 -4.39 -4.76
N VAL A 141 -1.43 -3.76 -3.88
CA VAL A 141 -0.03 -3.42 -4.13
C VAL A 141 0.76 -4.65 -4.52
N THR A 142 0.61 -5.74 -3.76
CA THR A 142 1.36 -6.97 -3.98
C THR A 142 1.10 -7.57 -5.37
N TYR A 143 -0.16 -7.61 -5.82
CA TYR A 143 -0.49 -8.03 -7.18
C TYR A 143 0.09 -7.10 -8.24
N ARG A 144 0.04 -5.78 -8.04
CA ARG A 144 0.64 -4.81 -8.98
C ARG A 144 2.15 -4.97 -9.07
N MET A 145 2.81 -5.18 -7.93
CA MET A 145 4.25 -5.36 -7.87
C MET A 145 4.70 -6.71 -8.44
N ALA A 146 3.90 -7.77 -8.33
CA ALA A 146 4.16 -9.03 -9.03
C ALA A 146 4.20 -8.85 -10.57
N VAL A 147 3.44 -7.89 -11.10
CA VAL A 147 3.47 -7.53 -12.53
C VAL A 147 4.63 -6.59 -12.87
N LEU A 148 4.90 -5.58 -12.04
CA LEU A 148 5.93 -4.56 -12.31
C LEU A 148 7.36 -5.05 -12.03
N SER A 149 7.54 -5.91 -11.03
CA SER A 149 8.82 -6.43 -10.56
C SER A 149 8.70 -7.89 -10.10
N LYS A 150 8.43 -8.78 -11.06
CA LYS A 150 8.22 -10.23 -10.82
C LYS A 150 9.40 -10.91 -10.10
N ALA A 151 10.62 -10.45 -10.36
CA ALA A 151 11.82 -11.00 -9.72
C ALA A 151 11.83 -10.78 -8.20
N THR A 152 11.34 -9.61 -7.76
CA THR A 152 11.23 -9.28 -6.34
C THR A 152 9.93 -9.83 -5.74
N PHE A 153 8.80 -9.63 -6.41
CA PHE A 153 7.46 -10.01 -5.94
C PHE A 153 7.00 -11.36 -6.52
N GLY A 154 7.75 -12.40 -6.18
CA GLY A 154 7.52 -13.78 -6.64
C GLY A 154 6.42 -14.54 -5.87
N ALA A 155 6.51 -15.87 -5.90
CA ALA A 155 5.45 -16.78 -5.44
C ALA A 155 5.00 -16.54 -3.99
N LYS A 156 5.91 -16.24 -3.05
CA LYS A 156 5.55 -16.00 -1.64
C LYS A 156 4.60 -14.81 -1.46
N TYR A 157 4.80 -13.75 -2.24
CA TYR A 157 4.00 -12.53 -2.18
C TYR A 157 2.62 -12.75 -2.82
N ILE A 158 2.60 -13.42 -3.98
CA ILE A 158 1.36 -13.79 -4.66
C ILE A 158 0.51 -14.69 -3.75
N ALA A 159 1.11 -15.71 -3.11
CA ALA A 159 0.40 -16.59 -2.19
C ALA A 159 -0.22 -15.84 -1.01
N TRP A 160 0.50 -14.87 -0.43
CA TRP A 160 -0.04 -14.01 0.64
C TRP A 160 -1.22 -13.15 0.15
N ALA A 161 -1.09 -12.51 -1.01
CA ALA A 161 -2.16 -11.69 -1.58
C ALA A 161 -3.40 -12.52 -1.97
N GLU A 162 -3.22 -13.77 -2.40
CA GLU A 162 -4.33 -14.71 -2.65
C GLU A 162 -5.02 -15.12 -1.35
N GLY A 163 -4.26 -15.34 -0.27
CA GLY A 163 -4.81 -15.57 1.06
C GLY A 163 -5.71 -14.41 1.51
N VAL A 164 -5.20 -13.18 1.42
CA VAL A 164 -5.98 -11.97 1.71
C VAL A 164 -7.24 -11.88 0.85
N ARG A 165 -7.13 -12.08 -0.47
CA ARG A 165 -8.27 -12.00 -1.38
C ARG A 165 -9.36 -13.03 -1.03
N LYS A 166 -8.98 -14.25 -0.66
CA LYS A 166 -9.92 -15.30 -0.23
C LYS A 166 -10.60 -14.94 1.09
N THR A 167 -9.82 -14.46 2.07
CA THR A 167 -10.37 -13.95 3.34
C THR A 167 -11.38 -12.84 3.11
N MET A 168 -11.13 -11.93 2.17
CA MET A 168 -12.00 -10.77 1.94
C MET A 168 -13.46 -11.15 1.63
N ALA A 169 -13.72 -12.32 1.04
CA ALA A 169 -15.07 -12.77 0.75
C ALA A 169 -15.94 -12.94 2.01
N SER A 170 -15.37 -13.31 3.17
CA SER A 170 -16.10 -13.41 4.43
C SER A 170 -16.31 -12.07 5.14
N HIS A 171 -15.67 -11.01 4.64
CA HIS A 171 -15.72 -9.65 5.20
C HIS A 171 -16.56 -8.70 4.34
N ILE A 172 -17.30 -9.25 3.37
CA ILE A 172 -18.24 -8.50 2.53
C ILE A 172 -19.65 -8.99 2.82
N SER A 173 -20.51 -8.09 3.30
CA SER A 173 -21.92 -8.38 3.55
C SER A 173 -22.70 -8.56 2.25
N SER A 174 -23.93 -9.09 2.36
CA SER A 174 -24.82 -9.33 1.21
C SER A 174 -25.18 -8.07 0.40
N ASN A 175 -25.13 -6.88 1.02
CA ASN A 175 -25.32 -5.60 0.35
C ASN A 175 -24.03 -5.01 -0.23
N GLY A 176 -22.91 -5.73 -0.19
CA GLY A 176 -21.62 -5.32 -0.76
C GLY A 176 -20.76 -4.42 0.13
N THR A 177 -21.13 -4.25 1.41
CA THR A 177 -20.32 -3.49 2.37
C THR A 177 -19.12 -4.33 2.83
N ALA A 178 -17.91 -3.80 2.68
CA ALA A 178 -16.70 -4.40 3.24
C ALA A 178 -16.47 -3.87 4.66
N ALA A 179 -16.27 -4.76 5.61
CA ALA A 179 -16.12 -4.44 7.03
C ALA A 179 -15.32 -5.52 7.78
N PRO A 180 -14.72 -5.20 8.93
CA PRO A 180 -14.64 -3.87 9.54
C PRO A 180 -13.57 -2.97 8.89
N ALA A 181 -13.83 -1.68 8.82
CA ALA A 181 -12.89 -0.67 8.32
C ALA A 181 -12.43 0.27 9.44
N VAL A 182 -11.30 0.94 9.21
CA VAL A 182 -10.78 1.99 10.09
C VAL A 182 -11.54 3.31 9.91
N ASN A 183 -11.52 4.16 10.93
CA ASN A 183 -12.00 5.55 10.83
C ASN A 183 -10.83 6.46 10.39
N PRO A 184 -10.76 6.91 9.13
CA PRO A 184 -9.63 7.73 8.67
C PRO A 184 -9.63 9.15 9.25
N LEU A 185 -10.75 9.62 9.82
CA LEU A 185 -10.86 10.93 10.46
C LEU A 185 -10.52 10.90 11.95
N ASN A 186 -10.46 9.70 12.54
CA ASN A 186 -10.06 9.47 13.92
C ASN A 186 -9.32 8.12 14.01
N TRP A 187 -8.05 8.09 13.62
CA TRP A 187 -7.25 6.85 13.59
C TRP A 187 -7.04 6.21 14.98
N GLY A 188 -7.24 6.98 16.06
CA GLY A 188 -7.28 6.48 17.43
C GLY A 188 -8.63 5.88 17.85
N ASP A 189 -9.62 5.81 16.97
CA ASP A 189 -10.90 5.19 17.26
C ASP A 189 -10.74 3.67 17.42
N THR A 190 -11.11 3.18 18.61
CA THR A 190 -11.07 1.75 18.95
C THR A 190 -12.35 1.02 18.53
N VAL A 191 -13.34 1.73 18.00
CA VAL A 191 -14.59 1.14 17.48
C VAL A 191 -14.46 0.93 15.97
N PRO A 192 -14.45 -0.33 15.49
CA PRO A 192 -14.35 -0.60 14.06
C PRO A 192 -15.61 -0.16 13.31
N PHE A 193 -15.44 0.43 12.12
CA PHE A 193 -16.57 0.84 11.28
C PHE A 193 -17.13 -0.35 10.52
N THR A 194 -18.41 -0.66 10.73
CA THR A 194 -19.10 -1.81 10.12
C THR A 194 -20.19 -1.43 9.12
N ALA A 195 -20.65 -0.17 9.15
CA ALA A 195 -21.63 0.35 8.19
C ALA A 195 -21.06 0.59 6.77
N GLY A 196 -19.73 0.55 6.65
CA GLY A 196 -18.99 0.74 5.40
C GLY A 196 -18.12 1.99 5.42
N SER A 197 -17.02 1.92 4.66
CA SER A 197 -16.08 3.03 4.47
C SER A 197 -15.89 3.22 2.97
N PRO A 198 -16.18 4.39 2.39
CA PRO A 198 -15.95 4.63 0.97
C PRO A 198 -14.51 4.29 0.54
N GLU A 199 -13.55 4.58 1.42
CA GLU A 199 -12.16 4.21 1.21
C GLU A 199 -11.94 2.69 1.25
N GLY A 200 -12.39 2.03 2.33
CA GLY A 200 -12.21 0.59 2.49
C GLY A 200 -12.86 -0.23 1.37
N ASN A 201 -14.09 0.12 1.00
CA ASN A 201 -14.79 -0.47 -0.14
C ASN A 201 -14.03 -0.25 -1.46
N ASN A 202 -13.45 0.94 -1.68
CA ASN A 202 -12.64 1.21 -2.86
C ASN A 202 -11.41 0.30 -2.92
N PHE A 203 -10.73 0.09 -1.79
CA PHE A 203 -9.51 -0.71 -1.74
C PHE A 203 -9.75 -2.18 -2.04
N VAL A 204 -10.91 -2.72 -1.65
CA VAL A 204 -11.36 -4.05 -2.09
C VAL A 204 -11.49 -4.11 -3.61
N VAL A 205 -12.10 -3.10 -4.24
CA VAL A 205 -12.22 -3.03 -5.71
C VAL A 205 -10.84 -2.94 -6.37
N LEU A 206 -9.92 -2.13 -5.82
CA LEU A 206 -8.55 -2.04 -6.32
C LEU A 206 -7.80 -3.36 -6.23
N MET A 207 -7.99 -4.12 -5.14
CA MET A 207 -7.41 -5.46 -4.96
C MET A 207 -7.89 -6.42 -6.05
N TYR A 208 -9.20 -6.52 -6.28
CA TYR A 208 -9.74 -7.40 -7.32
C TYR A 208 -9.33 -6.95 -8.73
N ALA A 209 -9.24 -5.64 -8.99
CA ALA A 209 -8.73 -5.13 -10.26
C ALA A 209 -7.25 -5.49 -10.47
N ALA A 210 -6.42 -5.39 -9.43
CA ALA A 210 -5.02 -5.76 -9.48
C ALA A 210 -4.82 -7.27 -9.70
N TRP A 211 -5.58 -8.10 -8.97
CA TRP A 211 -5.60 -9.55 -9.16
C TRP A 211 -6.00 -9.92 -10.60
N ARG A 212 -7.12 -9.37 -11.09
CA ARG A 212 -7.59 -9.59 -12.47
C ARG A 212 -6.50 -9.28 -13.49
N ASP A 213 -5.82 -8.15 -13.34
CA ASP A 213 -4.77 -7.74 -14.27
C ASP A 213 -3.53 -8.65 -14.15
N CYS A 214 -3.17 -9.10 -12.94
CA CYS A 214 -2.12 -10.10 -12.70
C CYS A 214 -2.41 -11.44 -13.38
N VAL A 215 -3.67 -11.90 -13.35
CA VAL A 215 -4.12 -13.11 -14.06
C VAL A 215 -4.05 -12.92 -15.58
N LYS A 216 -4.51 -11.78 -16.09
CA LYS A 216 -4.51 -11.50 -17.54
C LYS A 216 -3.13 -11.54 -18.17
N VAL A 217 -2.08 -11.15 -17.43
CA VAL A 217 -0.69 -11.20 -17.90
C VAL A 217 0.01 -12.52 -17.59
N GLY A 218 -0.69 -13.51 -17.05
CA GLY A 218 -0.15 -14.83 -16.73
C GLY A 218 0.79 -14.87 -15.54
N THR A 219 0.79 -13.84 -14.68
CA THR A 219 1.60 -13.82 -13.46
C THR A 219 0.88 -14.51 -12.30
N CYS A 220 -0.44 -14.35 -12.20
CA CYS A 220 -1.28 -15.00 -11.19
C CYS A 220 -2.18 -16.08 -11.80
N SER A 221 -2.66 -17.01 -10.97
CA SER A 221 -3.64 -18.03 -11.36
C SER A 221 -5.07 -17.58 -11.03
N LYS A 222 -6.06 -18.18 -11.70
CA LYS A 222 -7.49 -17.95 -11.42
C LYS A 222 -7.91 -18.61 -10.11
#